data_AF-A0AAD6ZTL8-F1
#
_entry.id   AF-A0AAD6ZTL8-F1
#
_cell.length_a   1.000
_cell.length_b   1.000
_cell.length_c   1.000
_cell.angle_alpha   90.00
_cell.angle_beta   90.00
_cell.angle_gamma   90.00
#
_symmetry.space_group_name_H-M   'P 1'
#
loop_
_entity.id
_entity.type
_entity.pdbx_description
1 polymer ?
#
loop_
_entity_poly.entity_id
_entity_poly.type
_entity_poly.pdbx_seq_one_letter_code
_entity_poly.pdbx_strand_id
1 'polypeptide(L)'
;VEAVQATEHRLSIEVQWTSEDKEWTDAAELVVNHWYRQAVDSLEALVVKRLLELTKVNQSGLGMMQVQKYIAKALQVRSKAIQSALQHYNLAASALDPPRQHLSWEEVIDYTFLADFDILWDHTGDATIRAWADPAAHQLLDSYHKFKRVKEEIQQLNIEIRCVVTYMKDEREFLLVKEAKILPEDPTLTFFIGKYRRQHGQYDKVHMKCFYAIRQKLGSHFTANLTPGEQADPTSRSLLCPFQTY
;
A
#
# COMPACT_ATOMS: atom_id res chain seq x y z
N VAL A 1 26.10 31.85 -20.34
CA VAL A 1 26.78 31.89 -21.64
C VAL A 1 28.25 31.49 -21.50
N GLU A 2 29.05 32.15 -20.65
CA GLU A 2 30.46 31.77 -20.41
C GLU A 2 30.66 30.30 -19.98
N ALA A 3 29.81 29.77 -19.09
CA ALA A 3 29.92 28.39 -18.63
C ALA A 3 29.69 27.36 -19.76
N VAL A 4 28.81 27.67 -20.72
CA VAL A 4 28.48 26.80 -21.86
C VAL A 4 29.65 26.78 -22.85
N GLN A 5 30.19 27.95 -23.18
CA GLN A 5 31.35 28.10 -24.07
C GLN A 5 32.62 27.41 -23.52
N ALA A 6 32.84 27.46 -22.20
CA ALA A 6 33.95 26.77 -21.56
C ALA A 6 33.84 25.23 -21.65
N THR A 7 32.63 24.68 -21.52
CA THR A 7 32.38 23.24 -21.71
C THR A 7 32.50 22.80 -23.16
N GLU A 8 32.04 23.60 -24.13
CA GLU A 8 32.15 23.32 -25.56
C GLU A 8 33.62 23.24 -26.00
N HIS A 9 34.45 24.20 -25.56
CA HIS A 9 35.89 24.19 -25.82
C HIS A 9 36.57 22.96 -25.21
N ARG A 10 36.15 22.51 -24.02
CA ARG A 10 36.70 21.32 -23.36
C ARG A 10 36.29 20.01 -24.06
N LEU A 11 35.14 20.00 -24.74
CA LEU A 11 34.62 18.86 -25.48
C LEU A 11 35.03 18.87 -26.97
N SER A 12 35.81 19.85 -27.42
CA SER A 12 36.26 20.02 -28.80
C SER A 12 35.10 20.08 -29.82
N ILE A 13 34.00 20.75 -29.45
CA ILE A 13 32.85 20.93 -30.33
C ILE A 13 33.13 22.15 -31.22
N GLU A 14 33.41 21.90 -32.51
CA GLU A 14 33.82 22.95 -33.47
C GLU A 14 32.63 23.67 -34.14
N VAL A 15 31.45 23.01 -34.20
CA VAL A 15 30.24 23.54 -34.85
C VAL A 15 29.10 23.54 -33.85
N GLN A 16 28.57 24.73 -33.55
CA GLN A 16 27.34 24.88 -32.77
C GLN A 16 26.13 24.61 -33.67
N TRP A 17 25.21 23.78 -33.20
CA TRP A 17 23.94 23.58 -33.88
C TRP A 17 23.13 24.88 -33.89
N THR A 18 22.63 25.23 -35.06
CA THR A 18 21.74 26.35 -35.30
C THR A 18 20.30 25.86 -35.42
N SER A 19 19.32 26.76 -35.33
CA SER A 19 17.90 26.40 -35.37
C SER A 19 17.43 25.75 -36.68
N GLU A 20 18.27 25.76 -37.71
CA GLU A 20 18.00 25.17 -39.03
C GLU A 20 18.58 23.75 -39.17
N ASP A 21 19.44 23.33 -38.24
CA ASP A 21 20.07 22.02 -38.26
C ASP A 21 19.10 20.94 -37.78
N LYS A 22 19.13 19.78 -38.45
CA LYS A 22 18.27 18.64 -38.10
C LYS A 22 18.53 18.16 -36.67
N GLU A 23 19.79 18.18 -36.25
CA GLU A 23 20.20 17.80 -34.91
C GLU A 23 19.61 18.74 -33.84
N TRP A 24 19.42 20.02 -34.16
CA TRP A 24 18.74 20.97 -33.27
C TRP A 24 17.25 20.65 -33.16
N THR A 25 16.58 20.36 -34.28
CA THR A 25 15.16 20.00 -34.28
C THR A 25 14.90 18.68 -33.55
N ASP A 26 15.74 17.67 -33.77
CA ASP A 26 15.66 16.36 -33.12
C ASP A 26 15.90 16.52 -31.60
N ALA A 27 16.87 17.34 -31.19
CA ALA A 27 17.13 17.63 -29.78
C ALA A 27 15.97 18.41 -29.13
N ALA A 28 15.37 19.37 -29.85
CA ALA A 28 14.21 20.10 -29.37
C ALA A 28 13.01 19.15 -29.13
N GLU A 29 12.77 18.19 -30.04
CA GLU A 29 11.74 17.17 -29.88
C GLU A 29 12.00 16.28 -28.66
N LEU A 30 13.25 15.88 -28.41
CA LEU A 30 13.63 15.10 -27.22
C LEU A 30 13.36 15.87 -25.92
N VAL A 31 13.63 17.18 -25.91
CA VAL A 31 13.36 18.04 -24.75
C VAL A 31 11.87 18.12 -24.47
N VAL A 32 11.04 18.36 -25.50
CA VAL A 32 9.57 18.40 -25.35
C VAL A 32 9.02 17.05 -24.86
N ASN A 33 9.49 15.94 -25.42
CA ASN A 33 9.12 14.60 -24.97
C ASN A 33 9.54 14.33 -23.51
N HIS A 34 10.70 14.83 -23.09
CA HIS A 34 11.15 14.72 -21.70
C HIS A 34 10.21 15.48 -20.75
N TRP A 35 9.84 16.72 -21.08
CA TRP A 35 8.88 17.50 -20.28
C TRP A 35 7.52 16.82 -20.18
N TYR A 36 7.05 16.23 -21.27
CA TYR A 36 5.81 15.44 -21.25
C TYR A 36 5.93 14.23 -20.32
N ARG A 37 6.99 13.42 -20.44
CA ARG A 37 7.20 12.26 -19.56
C ARG A 37 7.26 12.66 -18.09
N GLN A 38 7.99 13.73 -17.78
CA GLN A 38 8.07 14.25 -16.42
C GLN A 38 6.70 14.70 -15.89
N ALA A 39 5.86 15.28 -16.75
CA ALA A 39 4.50 15.67 -16.39
C ALA A 39 3.60 14.45 -16.12
N VAL A 40 3.74 13.37 -16.92
CA VAL A 40 3.06 12.09 -16.69
C VAL A 40 3.49 11.49 -15.36
N ASP A 41 4.79 11.32 -15.13
CA ASP A 41 5.35 10.73 -13.90
C ASP A 41 4.91 11.51 -12.66
N SER A 42 4.87 12.84 -12.75
CA SER A 42 4.46 13.72 -11.65
C SER A 42 2.96 13.57 -11.34
N LEU A 43 2.13 13.46 -12.37
CA LEU A 43 0.70 13.23 -12.21
C LEU A 43 0.43 11.86 -11.59
N GLU A 44 1.06 10.81 -12.12
CA GLU A 44 0.96 9.44 -11.62
C GLU A 44 1.38 9.36 -10.15
N ALA A 45 2.58 9.84 -9.82
CA ALA A 45 3.10 9.77 -8.46
C ALA A 45 2.19 10.46 -7.44
N LEU A 46 1.59 11.60 -7.79
CA LEU A 46 0.66 12.31 -6.91
C LEU A 46 -0.66 11.54 -6.72
N VAL A 47 -1.20 10.95 -7.78
CA VAL A 47 -2.43 10.17 -7.70
C VAL A 47 -2.20 8.88 -6.92
N VAL A 48 -1.13 8.13 -7.23
CA VAL A 48 -0.74 6.90 -6.53
C VAL A 48 -0.50 7.15 -5.04
N LYS A 49 0.28 8.19 -4.71
CA LYS A 49 0.53 8.58 -3.33
C LYS A 49 -0.79 8.84 -2.60
N ARG A 50 -1.72 9.53 -3.25
CA ARG A 50 -2.99 9.89 -2.64
C ARG A 50 -3.95 8.70 -2.50
N LEU A 51 -3.99 7.80 -3.47
CA LEU A 51 -4.75 6.55 -3.39
C LEU A 51 -4.23 5.68 -2.25
N LEU A 52 -2.91 5.54 -2.09
CA LEU A 52 -2.31 4.79 -0.99
C LEU A 52 -2.61 5.42 0.38
N GLU A 53 -2.57 6.74 0.50
CA GLU A 53 -3.00 7.46 1.71
C GLU A 53 -4.46 7.14 2.06
N LEU A 54 -5.36 7.18 1.08
CA LEU A 54 -6.79 6.95 1.30
C LEU A 54 -7.10 5.47 1.59
N THR A 55 -6.41 4.54 0.95
CA THR A 55 -6.51 3.10 1.23
C THR A 55 -6.06 2.79 2.65
N LYS A 56 -4.96 3.41 3.13
CA LYS A 56 -4.50 3.29 4.52
C LYS A 56 -5.55 3.78 5.53
N VAL A 57 -6.24 4.89 5.23
CA VAL A 57 -7.33 5.39 6.08
C VAL A 57 -8.53 4.44 6.08
N ASN A 58 -8.80 3.78 4.96
CA ASN A 58 -9.94 2.86 4.80
C ASN A 58 -9.72 1.45 5.40
N GLN A 59 -8.49 1.07 5.75
CA GLN A 59 -8.20 -0.18 6.47
C GLN A 59 -8.85 -0.26 7.88
N SER A 60 -9.49 0.83 8.33
CA SER A 60 -10.24 0.93 9.59
C SER A 60 -11.69 0.39 9.53
N GLY A 61 -12.14 -0.22 8.42
CA GLY A 61 -13.26 -1.17 8.45
C GLY A 61 -14.62 -0.69 7.91
N LEU A 62 -14.68 -0.26 6.65
CA LEU A 62 -15.95 -0.12 5.92
C LEU A 62 -15.92 -0.85 4.57
N GLY A 63 -17.05 -1.47 4.23
CA GLY A 63 -17.24 -2.40 3.12
C GLY A 63 -16.77 -1.88 1.75
N MET A 64 -16.08 -2.77 1.02
CA MET A 64 -15.22 -2.48 -0.13
C MET A 64 -15.90 -1.79 -1.34
N MET A 65 -17.22 -1.87 -1.54
CA MET A 65 -17.87 -1.36 -2.76
C MET A 65 -18.20 0.14 -2.76
N GLN A 66 -18.29 0.82 -1.61
CA GLN A 66 -18.60 2.26 -1.56
C GLN A 66 -17.36 3.16 -1.55
N VAL A 67 -16.18 2.55 -1.47
CA VAL A 67 -14.90 3.22 -1.26
C VAL A 67 -14.53 4.12 -2.44
N GLN A 68 -14.81 3.71 -3.69
CA GLN A 68 -14.48 4.49 -4.88
C GLN A 68 -15.12 5.89 -4.88
N LYS A 69 -16.41 5.99 -4.56
CA LYS A 69 -17.13 7.28 -4.51
C LYS A 69 -16.62 8.18 -3.38
N TYR A 70 -16.28 7.60 -2.23
CA TYR A 70 -15.70 8.34 -1.11
C TYR A 70 -14.26 8.77 -1.38
N ILE A 71 -13.45 7.92 -2.02
CA ILE A 71 -12.09 8.23 -2.47
C ILE A 71 -12.12 9.34 -3.52
N ALA A 72 -12.97 9.22 -4.54
CA ALA A 72 -13.19 10.25 -5.56
C ALA A 72 -13.57 11.60 -4.93
N LYS A 73 -14.51 11.61 -3.98
CA LYS A 73 -14.92 12.82 -3.27
C LYS A 73 -13.82 13.37 -2.35
N ALA A 74 -13.05 12.51 -1.69
CA ALA A 74 -11.93 12.89 -0.82
C ALA A 74 -10.70 13.36 -1.60
N LEU A 75 -10.50 12.83 -2.80
CA LEU A 75 -9.56 13.32 -3.82
C LEU A 75 -10.00 14.72 -4.26
N GLN A 76 -11.26 14.87 -4.70
CA GLN A 76 -11.80 16.13 -5.22
C GLN A 76 -11.75 17.28 -4.20
N VAL A 77 -12.12 17.04 -2.94
CA VAL A 77 -12.22 18.11 -1.93
C VAL A 77 -10.85 18.71 -1.54
N ARG A 78 -9.72 18.02 -1.77
CA ARG A 78 -8.42 18.43 -1.19
C ARG A 78 -7.21 18.40 -2.13
N SER A 79 -7.32 18.09 -3.41
CA SER A 79 -6.15 17.80 -4.26
C SER A 79 -5.77 18.89 -5.29
N LYS A 80 -5.57 20.13 -4.82
CA LYS A 80 -5.01 21.21 -5.66
C LYS A 80 -3.72 20.83 -6.38
N ALA A 81 -2.89 19.98 -5.76
CA ALA A 81 -1.65 19.48 -6.36
C ALA A 81 -1.91 18.58 -7.58
N ILE A 82 -2.91 17.69 -7.54
CA ILE A 82 -3.27 16.82 -8.67
C ILE A 82 -3.88 17.65 -9.79
N GLN A 83 -4.75 18.63 -9.47
CA GLN A 83 -5.29 19.56 -10.47
C GLN A 83 -4.18 20.37 -11.17
N SER A 84 -3.18 20.83 -10.41
CA SER A 84 -2.04 21.54 -10.98
C SER A 84 -1.21 20.60 -11.86
N ALA A 85 -0.93 19.38 -11.41
CA ALA A 85 -0.20 18.39 -12.21
C ALA A 85 -0.95 18.01 -13.49
N LEU A 86 -2.27 17.89 -13.44
CA LEU A 86 -3.13 17.66 -14.60
C LEU A 86 -3.05 18.80 -15.62
N GLN A 87 -2.99 20.06 -15.16
CA GLN A 87 -2.79 21.21 -16.04
C GLN A 87 -1.42 21.17 -16.72
N HIS A 88 -0.36 20.83 -15.98
CA HIS A 88 0.99 20.68 -16.55
C HIS A 88 1.05 19.54 -17.58
N TYR A 89 0.40 18.41 -17.28
CA TYR A 89 0.24 17.31 -18.24
C TYR A 89 -0.46 17.78 -19.52
N ASN A 90 -1.62 18.43 -19.39
CA ASN A 90 -2.40 18.90 -20.52
C ASN A 90 -1.64 19.94 -21.36
N LEU A 91 -0.86 20.81 -20.72
CA LEU A 91 -0.01 21.78 -21.41
C LEU A 91 1.13 21.08 -22.17
N ALA A 92 1.82 20.13 -21.53
CA ALA A 92 2.89 19.35 -22.18
C ALA A 92 2.34 18.45 -23.32
N ALA A 93 1.14 17.89 -23.16
CA ALA A 93 0.46 17.08 -24.17
C ALA A 93 0.15 17.87 -25.44
N SER A 94 -0.25 19.14 -25.29
CA SER A 94 -0.51 20.05 -26.41
C SER A 94 0.76 20.57 -27.11
N ALA A 95 1.91 20.48 -26.45
CA ALA A 95 3.19 20.94 -27.00
C ALA A 95 3.87 19.90 -27.90
N LEU A 96 3.38 18.67 -27.92
CA LEU A 96 3.88 17.59 -28.76
C LEU A 96 3.31 17.67 -30.19
N ASP A 97 4.06 17.12 -31.15
CA ASP A 97 3.62 16.91 -32.53
C ASP A 97 3.69 15.40 -32.87
N PRO A 98 2.55 14.69 -33.00
CA PRO A 98 1.18 15.18 -32.88
C PRO A 98 0.76 15.44 -31.41
N PRO A 99 -0.22 16.35 -31.18
CA PRO A 99 -0.73 16.63 -29.85
C PRO A 99 -1.43 15.41 -29.25
N ARG A 100 -1.21 15.18 -27.95
CA ARG A 100 -1.78 14.01 -27.23
C ARG A 100 -3.13 14.32 -26.61
N GLN A 101 -3.85 13.25 -26.23
CA GLN A 101 -5.16 13.36 -25.57
C GLN A 101 -5.05 14.12 -24.24
N HIS A 102 -5.94 15.09 -24.08
CA HIS A 102 -6.16 15.78 -22.82
C HIS A 102 -6.92 14.91 -21.84
N LEU A 103 -6.53 14.97 -20.57
CA LEU A 103 -7.21 14.28 -19.49
C LEU A 103 -8.11 15.24 -18.73
N SER A 104 -9.34 14.82 -18.51
CA SER A 104 -10.29 15.47 -17.61
C SER A 104 -10.08 14.99 -16.16
N TRP A 105 -10.58 15.78 -15.22
CA TRP A 105 -10.55 15.42 -13.80
C TRP A 105 -11.34 14.14 -13.50
N GLU A 106 -12.43 13.91 -14.24
CA GLU A 106 -13.30 12.74 -14.11
C GLU A 106 -12.56 11.48 -14.54
N GLU A 107 -11.87 11.52 -15.69
CA GLU A 107 -11.04 10.40 -16.17
C GLU A 107 -9.91 10.07 -15.19
N VAL A 108 -9.24 11.08 -14.62
CA VAL A 108 -8.18 10.88 -13.60
C VAL A 108 -8.71 10.20 -12.33
N ILE A 109 -9.97 10.48 -11.97
CA ILE A 109 -10.64 9.79 -10.86
C ILE A 109 -11.06 8.37 -11.27
N ASP A 110 -11.51 8.17 -12.50
CA ASP A 110 -11.93 6.84 -12.96
C ASP A 110 -10.74 5.88 -13.01
N TYR A 111 -9.52 6.37 -13.27
CA TYR A 111 -8.24 5.65 -13.14
C TYR A 111 -7.84 5.33 -11.68
N THR A 112 -8.78 5.13 -10.75
CA THR A 112 -8.50 4.82 -9.34
C THR A 112 -7.77 3.50 -9.08
N PHE A 113 -7.59 2.64 -10.09
CA PHE A 113 -6.78 1.44 -9.99
C PHE A 113 -5.37 1.68 -10.53
N LEU A 114 -4.36 1.19 -9.80
CA LEU A 114 -2.94 1.36 -10.17
C LEU A 114 -2.63 0.87 -11.58
N ALA A 115 -3.29 -0.20 -12.04
CA ALA A 115 -3.07 -0.72 -13.39
C ALA A 115 -3.76 0.12 -14.49
N ASP A 116 -4.70 0.99 -14.15
CA ASP A 116 -5.36 1.86 -15.12
C ASP A 116 -4.52 3.14 -15.39
N PHE A 117 -3.54 3.46 -14.52
CA PHE A 117 -2.57 4.53 -14.76
C PHE A 117 -1.47 4.14 -15.76
N ASP A 118 -1.21 2.84 -15.91
CA ASP A 118 -0.32 2.32 -16.97
C ASP A 118 -0.84 2.69 -18.38
N ILE A 119 -2.12 3.05 -18.51
CA ILE A 119 -2.75 3.54 -19.75
C ILE A 119 -2.19 4.90 -20.19
N LEU A 120 -1.65 5.71 -19.27
CA LEU A 120 -1.04 7.01 -19.60
C LEU A 120 0.35 6.87 -20.25
N TRP A 121 0.93 5.67 -20.22
CA TRP A 121 2.23 5.37 -20.81
C TRP A 121 2.11 5.04 -22.31
N ASP A 122 1.84 6.05 -23.13
CA ASP A 122 1.70 5.98 -24.60
C ASP A 122 2.91 5.41 -25.36
N HIS A 123 4.08 5.27 -24.70
CA HIS A 123 5.28 4.69 -25.32
C HIS A 123 5.21 3.18 -25.58
N THR A 124 4.22 2.50 -25.00
CA THR A 124 3.86 1.14 -25.39
C THR A 124 2.59 1.28 -26.21
N GLY A 125 2.72 1.51 -27.52
CA GLY A 125 1.59 1.66 -28.46
C GLY A 125 0.71 0.42 -28.64
N ASP A 126 0.50 -0.33 -27.56
CA ASP A 126 -0.12 -1.65 -27.47
C ASP A 126 -0.56 -2.03 -26.03
N ALA A 127 -0.35 -1.19 -25.00
CA ALA A 127 -0.68 -1.58 -23.63
C ALA A 127 -2.18 -1.79 -23.43
N THR A 128 -3.03 -0.91 -23.96
CA THR A 128 -4.50 -1.05 -23.98
C THR A 128 -5.01 -2.17 -24.89
N ILE A 129 -4.17 -2.65 -25.82
CA ILE A 129 -4.50 -3.75 -26.76
C ILE A 129 -4.16 -5.11 -26.13
N ARG A 130 -3.32 -5.14 -25.09
CA ARG A 130 -2.92 -6.39 -24.43
C ARG A 130 -4.03 -6.90 -23.51
N ALA A 131 -4.41 -8.16 -23.71
CA ALA A 131 -5.43 -8.83 -22.91
C ALA A 131 -5.16 -8.88 -21.38
N TRP A 132 -3.92 -8.62 -20.95
CA TRP A 132 -3.59 -8.51 -19.53
C TRP A 132 -3.88 -7.16 -18.92
N ALA A 133 -4.04 -6.08 -19.70
CA ALA A 133 -4.39 -4.73 -19.23
C ALA A 133 -5.91 -4.48 -19.19
N ASP A 134 -6.72 -5.49 -19.54
CA ASP A 134 -8.16 -5.44 -19.36
C ASP A 134 -8.50 -5.44 -17.85
N PRO A 135 -9.17 -4.39 -17.33
CA PRO A 135 -9.55 -4.33 -15.92
C PRO A 135 -10.38 -5.53 -15.47
N ALA A 136 -11.22 -6.08 -16.35
CA ALA A 136 -12.03 -7.26 -16.03
C ALA A 136 -11.16 -8.53 -15.90
N ALA A 137 -10.19 -8.71 -16.79
CA ALA A 137 -9.22 -9.80 -16.72
C ALA A 137 -8.37 -9.73 -15.45
N HIS A 138 -7.95 -8.53 -15.04
CA HIS A 138 -7.24 -8.31 -13.77
C HIS A 138 -8.08 -8.70 -12.56
N GLN A 139 -9.34 -8.22 -12.48
CA GLN A 139 -10.23 -8.58 -11.39
C GLN A 139 -10.45 -10.09 -11.29
N LEU A 140 -10.55 -10.78 -12.43
CA LEU A 140 -10.64 -12.23 -12.50
C LEU A 140 -9.36 -12.90 -11.98
N LEU A 141 -8.19 -12.43 -12.41
CA LEU A 141 -6.89 -12.97 -11.99
C LEU A 141 -6.66 -12.77 -10.48
N ASP A 142 -6.98 -11.59 -9.96
CA ASP A 142 -6.94 -11.28 -8.53
C ASP A 142 -7.86 -12.20 -7.75
N SER A 143 -9.10 -12.41 -8.22
CA SER A 143 -10.06 -13.31 -7.59
C SER A 143 -9.56 -14.76 -7.61
N TYR A 144 -8.97 -15.20 -8.72
CA TYR A 144 -8.37 -16.51 -8.86
C TYR A 144 -7.18 -16.70 -7.91
N HIS A 145 -6.27 -15.72 -7.83
CA HIS A 145 -5.13 -15.77 -6.91
C HIS A 145 -5.55 -15.72 -5.44
N LYS A 146 -6.54 -14.89 -5.09
CA LYS A 146 -7.16 -14.90 -3.76
C LYS A 146 -7.74 -16.27 -3.46
N PHE A 147 -8.52 -16.84 -4.37
CA PHE A 147 -9.10 -18.19 -4.20
C PHE A 147 -8.03 -19.27 -4.00
N LYS A 148 -6.92 -19.20 -4.75
CA LYS A 148 -5.79 -20.12 -4.57
C LYS A 148 -5.14 -19.97 -3.19
N ARG A 149 -4.96 -18.73 -2.72
CA ARG A 149 -4.36 -18.42 -1.41
C ARG A 149 -5.27 -18.73 -0.22
N VAL A 150 -6.59 -18.68 -0.37
CA VAL A 150 -7.55 -18.95 0.72
C VAL A 150 -7.26 -20.27 1.44
N LYS A 151 -6.83 -21.32 0.74
CA LYS A 151 -6.52 -22.62 1.38
C LYS A 151 -5.31 -22.52 2.32
N GLU A 152 -4.25 -21.86 1.85
CA GLU A 152 -3.03 -21.63 2.63
C GLU A 152 -3.31 -20.70 3.81
N GLU A 153 -4.10 -19.65 3.56
CA GLU A 153 -4.45 -18.66 4.58
C GLU A 153 -5.34 -19.25 5.68
N ILE A 154 -6.27 -20.17 5.35
CA ILE A 154 -7.02 -20.93 6.37
C ILE A 154 -6.07 -21.78 7.22
N GLN A 155 -5.06 -22.42 6.62
CA GLN A 155 -4.08 -23.22 7.37
C GLN A 155 -3.22 -22.34 8.29
N GLN A 156 -2.74 -21.20 7.80
CA GLN A 156 -1.99 -20.23 8.59
C GLN A 156 -2.83 -19.66 9.72
N LEU A 157 -4.06 -19.22 9.43
CA LEU A 157 -5.00 -18.70 10.43
C LEU A 157 -5.25 -19.72 11.55
N ASN A 158 -5.37 -21.01 11.22
CA ASN A 158 -5.52 -22.06 12.23
C ASN A 158 -4.30 -22.14 13.17
N ILE A 159 -3.08 -22.02 12.64
CA ILE A 159 -1.85 -22.02 13.42
C ILE A 159 -1.77 -20.76 14.28
N GLU A 160 -1.99 -19.60 13.68
CA GLU A 160 -1.90 -18.30 14.34
C GLU A 160 -2.91 -18.15 15.47
N ILE A 161 -4.18 -18.55 15.26
CA ILE A 161 -5.20 -18.54 16.33
C ILE A 161 -4.73 -19.38 17.51
N ARG A 162 -4.18 -20.57 17.27
CA ARG A 162 -3.66 -21.42 18.33
C ARG A 162 -2.47 -20.79 19.05
N CYS A 163 -1.56 -20.15 18.31
CA CYS A 163 -0.44 -19.41 18.88
C CYS A 163 -0.91 -18.25 19.76
N VAL A 164 -1.89 -17.47 19.31
CA VAL A 164 -2.47 -16.36 20.10
C VAL A 164 -3.12 -16.88 21.38
N VAL A 165 -3.93 -17.94 21.29
CA VAL A 165 -4.60 -18.52 22.48
C VAL A 165 -3.58 -19.03 23.50
N THR A 166 -2.49 -19.64 23.02
CA THR A 166 -1.38 -20.11 23.86
C THR A 166 -0.68 -18.93 24.53
N TYR A 167 -0.31 -17.91 23.74
CA TYR A 167 0.29 -16.67 24.24
C TYR A 167 -0.57 -15.99 25.31
N MET A 168 -1.89 -15.89 25.11
CA MET A 168 -2.81 -15.28 26.08
C MET A 168 -2.80 -16.02 27.44
N LYS A 169 -2.74 -17.36 27.42
CA LYS A 169 -2.61 -18.17 28.64
C LYS A 169 -1.26 -17.91 29.30
N ASP A 170 -0.17 -18.01 28.54
CA ASP A 170 1.18 -17.90 29.06
C ASP A 170 1.48 -16.49 29.59
N GLU A 171 0.94 -15.44 28.95
CA GLU A 171 1.00 -14.04 29.42
C GLU A 171 0.30 -13.90 30.76
N ARG A 172 -0.90 -14.46 30.89
CA ARG A 172 -1.66 -14.40 32.14
C ARG A 172 -0.93 -15.11 33.28
N GLU A 173 -0.41 -16.31 33.04
CA GLU A 173 0.32 -17.08 34.04
C GLU A 173 1.62 -16.37 34.44
N PHE A 174 2.36 -15.84 33.47
CA PHE A 174 3.57 -15.06 33.72
C PHE A 174 3.30 -13.84 34.60
N LEU A 175 2.28 -13.04 34.27
CA LEU A 175 1.93 -11.85 35.05
C LEU A 175 1.49 -12.21 36.48
N LEU A 176 0.75 -13.30 36.67
CA LEU A 176 0.38 -13.79 38.01
C LEU A 176 1.60 -14.20 38.84
N VAL A 177 2.55 -14.92 38.23
CA VAL A 177 3.80 -15.31 38.90
C VAL A 177 4.65 -14.08 39.25
N LYS A 178 4.70 -13.07 38.37
CA LYS A 178 5.42 -11.81 38.62
C LYS A 178 4.76 -10.97 39.70
N GLU A 179 3.43 -10.88 39.73
CA GLU A 179 2.67 -10.23 40.82
C GLU A 179 3.03 -10.86 42.16
N ALA A 180 3.00 -12.19 42.28
CA ALA A 180 3.30 -12.89 43.52
C ALA A 180 4.76 -12.70 44.00
N LYS A 181 5.71 -12.63 43.06
CA LYS A 181 7.14 -12.44 43.37
C LYS A 181 7.48 -11.02 43.81
N ILE A 182 6.85 -10.01 43.19
CA ILE A 182 7.17 -8.59 43.43
C ILE A 182 6.35 -8.02 44.60
N LEU A 183 5.21 -8.62 44.94
CA LEU A 183 4.36 -8.20 46.05
C LEU A 183 5.11 -7.88 47.37
N PRO A 184 6.06 -8.71 47.85
CA PRO A 184 6.78 -8.40 49.09
C PRO A 184 7.80 -7.26 48.95
N GLU A 185 8.30 -6.97 47.74
CA GLU A 185 9.33 -5.95 47.49
C GLU A 185 8.72 -4.57 47.20
N ASP A 186 7.72 -4.52 46.31
CA ASP A 186 7.06 -3.28 45.88
C ASP A 186 5.56 -3.50 45.63
N PRO A 187 4.70 -3.13 46.59
CA PRO A 187 3.25 -3.18 46.44
C PRO A 187 2.71 -2.27 45.33
N THR A 188 3.39 -1.15 45.04
CA THR A 188 2.99 -0.15 44.04
C THR A 188 3.17 -0.71 42.63
N LEU A 189 4.35 -1.27 42.33
CA LEU A 189 4.61 -1.93 41.06
C LEU A 189 3.68 -3.14 40.86
N THR A 190 3.44 -3.91 41.91
CA THR A 190 2.49 -5.03 41.87
C THR A 190 1.07 -4.59 41.51
N PHE A 191 0.61 -3.45 42.04
CA PHE A 191 -0.69 -2.88 41.66
C PHE A 191 -0.75 -2.54 40.16
N PHE A 192 0.32 -1.96 39.59
CA PHE A 192 0.38 -1.64 38.16
C PHE A 192 0.39 -2.89 37.28
N ILE A 193 1.16 -3.93 37.65
CA ILE A 193 1.15 -5.22 36.94
C ILE A 193 -0.25 -5.84 37.00
N GLY A 194 -0.90 -5.82 38.17
CA GLY A 194 -2.28 -6.27 38.33
C GLY A 194 -3.29 -5.49 37.49
N LYS A 195 -3.09 -4.17 37.34
CA LYS A 195 -3.91 -3.33 36.46
C LYS A 195 -3.69 -3.70 34.99
N TYR A 196 -2.44 -3.86 34.57
CA TYR A 196 -2.08 -4.27 33.22
C TYR A 196 -2.67 -5.65 32.85
N ARG A 197 -2.51 -6.65 33.73
CA ARG A 197 -3.10 -7.99 33.56
C ARG A 197 -4.62 -7.94 33.42
N ARG A 198 -5.31 -7.12 34.22
CA ARG A 198 -6.77 -6.96 34.12
C ARG A 198 -7.20 -6.33 32.79
N GLN A 199 -6.46 -5.35 32.28
CA GLN A 199 -6.71 -4.74 30.97
C GLN A 199 -6.48 -5.76 29.84
N HIS A 200 -5.36 -6.47 29.85
CA HIS A 200 -5.08 -7.54 28.89
C HIS A 200 -6.14 -8.65 28.93
N GLY A 201 -6.58 -9.05 30.13
CA GLY A 201 -7.68 -10.01 30.30
C GLY A 201 -9.03 -9.55 29.73
N GLN A 202 -9.25 -8.24 29.51
CA GLN A 202 -10.42 -7.75 28.78
C GLN A 202 -10.26 -7.95 27.28
N TYR A 203 -9.08 -7.63 26.73
CA TYR A 203 -8.77 -7.90 25.32
C TYR A 203 -8.81 -9.39 24.99
N ASP A 204 -8.28 -10.24 25.88
CA ASP A 204 -8.37 -11.70 25.77
C ASP A 204 -9.82 -12.17 25.53
N LYS A 205 -10.77 -11.62 26.28
CA LYS A 205 -12.20 -11.97 26.12
C LYS A 205 -12.73 -11.54 24.75
N VAL A 206 -12.27 -10.41 24.22
CA VAL A 206 -12.64 -9.93 22.88
C VAL A 206 -12.04 -10.85 21.82
N HIS A 207 -10.76 -11.18 21.90
CA HIS A 207 -10.09 -12.11 20.99
C HIS A 207 -10.78 -13.48 20.97
N MET A 208 -11.09 -14.04 22.14
CA MET A 208 -11.82 -15.32 22.20
C MET A 208 -13.19 -15.24 21.51
N LYS A 209 -13.96 -14.16 21.71
CA LYS A 209 -15.23 -13.96 21.00
C LYS A 209 -15.03 -13.91 19.48
N CYS A 210 -14.00 -13.20 19.01
CA CYS A 210 -13.64 -13.15 17.59
C CYS A 210 -13.27 -14.55 17.06
N PHE A 211 -12.48 -15.33 17.79
CA PHE A 211 -12.10 -16.69 17.40
C PHE A 211 -13.29 -17.65 17.35
N TYR A 212 -14.25 -17.54 18.28
CA TYR A 212 -15.50 -18.30 18.20
C TYR A 212 -16.35 -17.92 16.97
N ALA A 213 -16.43 -16.62 16.64
CA ALA A 213 -17.13 -16.16 15.44
C ALA A 213 -16.43 -16.65 14.15
N ILE A 214 -15.09 -16.63 14.11
CA ILE A 214 -14.30 -17.17 13.00
C ILE A 214 -14.56 -18.67 12.83
N ARG A 215 -14.53 -19.44 13.93
CA ARG A 215 -14.85 -20.87 13.93
C ARG A 215 -16.26 -21.13 13.40
N GLN A 216 -17.24 -20.33 13.81
CA GLN A 216 -18.62 -20.45 13.33
C GLN A 216 -18.74 -20.20 11.82
N LYS A 217 -17.99 -19.22 11.29
CA LYS A 217 -17.98 -18.88 9.85
C LYS A 217 -17.28 -19.93 8.99
N LEU A 218 -16.15 -20.47 9.48
CA LEU A 218 -15.35 -21.46 8.74
C LEU A 218 -15.95 -22.88 8.82
N GLY A 219 -16.75 -23.18 9.85
CA GLY A 219 -17.44 -24.46 9.99
C GLY A 219 -16.48 -25.65 9.93
N SER A 220 -16.66 -26.52 8.93
CA SER A 220 -15.83 -27.72 8.70
C SER A 220 -14.39 -27.44 8.27
N HIS A 221 -14.07 -26.22 7.83
CA HIS A 221 -12.72 -25.85 7.41
C HIS A 221 -11.84 -25.38 8.58
N PHE A 222 -12.43 -25.13 9.75
CA PHE A 222 -11.68 -24.79 10.95
C PHE A 222 -11.15 -26.06 11.62
N THR A 223 -9.85 -26.28 11.52
CA THR A 223 -9.18 -27.48 12.08
C THR A 223 -8.42 -27.14 13.37
N ALA A 224 -8.26 -25.86 13.70
CA ALA A 224 -7.58 -25.46 14.93
C ALA A 224 -8.37 -25.87 16.18
N ASN A 225 -7.62 -26.19 17.24
CA ASN A 225 -8.19 -26.34 18.57
C ASN A 225 -8.08 -25.01 19.31
N LEU A 226 -9.19 -24.53 19.90
CA LEU A 226 -9.22 -23.32 20.73
C LEU A 226 -8.71 -23.59 22.16
N THR A 227 -8.24 -24.81 22.45
CA THR A 227 -7.49 -25.09 23.66
C THR A 227 -6.05 -24.57 23.53
N PRO A 228 -5.51 -23.88 24.55
CA PRO A 228 -4.10 -23.49 24.58
C PRO A 228 -3.18 -24.69 24.34
N GLY A 229 -2.13 -24.47 23.56
CA GLY A 229 -1.02 -25.42 23.46
C GLY A 229 -0.10 -25.34 24.68
N GLU A 230 0.97 -26.14 24.65
CA GLU A 230 2.08 -26.03 25.59
C GLU A 230 3.25 -25.34 24.89
N GLN A 231 3.85 -24.34 25.53
CA GLN A 231 5.04 -23.68 25.02
C GLN A 231 6.25 -24.62 25.18
N ALA A 232 7.04 -24.80 24.12
CA ALA A 232 8.16 -25.74 24.10
C ALA A 232 9.36 -25.33 24.99
N ASP A 233 9.55 -24.03 25.23
CA ASP A 233 10.58 -23.51 26.15
C ASP A 233 10.00 -22.32 26.96
N PRO A 234 9.77 -22.46 28.28
CA PRO A 234 9.21 -21.40 29.12
C PRO A 234 10.20 -20.25 29.41
N THR A 235 11.48 -20.40 29.06
CA THR A 235 12.56 -19.46 29.37
C THR A 235 12.88 -18.50 28.22
N SER A 236 12.53 -18.85 26.98
CA SER A 236 12.88 -18.11 25.77
C SER A 236 11.82 -17.08 25.35
N ARG A 237 11.21 -16.35 26.29
CA ARG A 237 10.16 -15.38 25.95
C ARG A 237 10.80 -14.09 25.42
N SER A 238 10.81 -13.90 24.10
CA SER A 238 11.00 -12.58 23.50
C SER A 238 9.83 -11.69 23.89
N LEU A 239 10.09 -10.48 24.40
CA LEU A 239 9.07 -9.47 24.74
C LEU A 239 8.31 -8.91 23.52
N LEU A 240 8.61 -9.42 22.33
CA LEU A 240 7.97 -9.03 21.08
C LEU A 240 6.77 -9.95 20.85
N CYS A 241 5.59 -9.35 20.63
CA CYS A 241 4.45 -10.07 20.08
C CYS A 241 4.92 -10.87 18.85
N PRO A 242 4.58 -12.17 18.73
CA PRO A 242 5.06 -13.02 17.64
C PRO A 242 4.61 -12.59 16.23
N PHE A 243 3.85 -11.49 16.12
CA PHE A 243 3.26 -10.96 14.89
C PHE A 243 3.93 -9.68 14.38
N GLN A 244 5.10 -9.28 14.89
CA GLN A 244 5.81 -8.08 14.43
C GLN A 244 6.70 -8.27 13.19
N THR A 245 6.68 -9.45 12.57
CA THR A 245 7.44 -9.73 11.35
C THR A 245 6.54 -10.29 10.26
N TYR A 246 5.71 -9.42 9.66
CA TYR A 246 5.20 -9.53 8.30
C TYR A 246 4.94 -8.14 7.73
#